data_AF-A0A3D2N2G7-F1
#
_entry.id   AF-A0A3D2N2G7-F1
#
_cell.length_a   1.000
_cell.length_b   1.000
_cell.length_c   1.000
_cell.angle_alpha   90.00
_cell.angle_beta   90.00
_cell.angle_gamma   90.00
#
_symmetry.space_group_name_H-M   'P 1'
#
loop_
_entity.id
_entity.type
_entity.pdbx_description
1 polymer ?
#
loop_
_entity_poly.entity_id
_entity_poly.type
_entity_poly.pdbx_seq_one_letter_code
_entity_poly.pdbx_strand_id
1 'polypeptide(L)'
;MYEDIKDKIVEVCHKMWQKGWVAANDGNVTVKVGENRFLATRTGISKAEITRDHIGLIDKDFNIIEKPTEDWRPSSEVKMHIKCYNDRPDVGAVVHAHPPVSTGFACAHVPLDDYCMIETVIAVGSVPLTPYGTPSTFEVPEAIEPYLQEHDVMLLTNHGALTVGADLTTAYYRMETLELQAQISLVARLLGGVKDIDRENIDRLIGMRPQYGVTGRHPGYKKYSGEEK
;
A
#
# COMPACT_ATOMS: atom_id res chain seq x y z
N MET A 1 -4.32 -0.94 -25.53
CA MET A 1 -3.38 0.17 -25.20
C MET A 1 -2.75 -0.17 -23.85
N TYR A 2 -1.47 0.15 -23.62
CA TYR A 2 -0.76 -0.14 -22.36
C TYR A 2 -0.66 -1.64 -22.00
N GLU A 3 -0.61 -2.55 -22.98
CA GLU A 3 -0.64 -4.01 -22.77
C GLU A 3 0.40 -4.48 -21.74
N ASP A 4 1.66 -4.03 -21.87
CA ASP A 4 2.74 -4.42 -20.96
C ASP A 4 2.49 -3.99 -19.50
N ILE A 5 1.80 -2.86 -19.29
CA ILE A 5 1.44 -2.39 -17.94
C ILE A 5 0.25 -3.20 -17.42
N LYS A 6 -0.73 -3.51 -18.27
CA LYS A 6 -1.86 -4.38 -17.92
C LYS A 6 -1.36 -5.77 -17.50
N ASP A 7 -0.38 -6.33 -18.20
CA ASP A 7 0.27 -7.60 -17.82
C ASP A 7 0.88 -7.56 -16.43
N LYS A 8 1.64 -6.50 -16.12
CA LYS A 8 2.25 -6.34 -14.79
C LYS A 8 1.19 -6.21 -13.69
N ILE A 9 0.08 -5.52 -13.96
CA ILE A 9 -1.05 -5.45 -13.01
C ILE A 9 -1.64 -6.84 -12.77
N VAL A 10 -1.87 -7.62 -13.83
CA VAL A 10 -2.37 -9.01 -13.72
C VAL A 10 -1.39 -9.86 -12.90
N GLU A 11 -0.09 -9.78 -13.19
CA GLU A 11 0.94 -10.51 -12.46
C GLU A 11 0.94 -10.15 -10.96
N VAL A 12 0.89 -8.86 -10.62
CA VAL A 12 0.83 -8.40 -9.23
C VAL A 12 -0.43 -8.89 -8.53
N CYS A 13 -1.58 -8.83 -9.19
CA CYS A 13 -2.83 -9.34 -8.62
C CYS A 13 -2.76 -10.84 -8.32
N HIS A 14 -2.20 -11.64 -9.25
CA HIS A 14 -2.00 -13.06 -9.02
C HIS A 14 -1.02 -13.32 -7.88
N LYS A 15 0.09 -12.58 -7.77
CA LYS A 15 1.02 -12.69 -6.64
C LYS A 15 0.36 -12.35 -5.30
N MET A 16 -0.44 -11.28 -5.25
CA MET A 16 -1.20 -10.91 -4.04
C MET A 16 -2.12 -12.06 -3.61
N TRP A 17 -2.84 -12.67 -4.56
CA TRP A 17 -3.71 -13.81 -4.26
C TRP A 17 -2.93 -15.06 -3.83
N GLN A 18 -1.84 -15.40 -4.53
CA GLN A 18 -0.97 -16.54 -4.17
C GLN A 18 -0.39 -16.42 -2.77
N LYS A 19 -0.13 -15.19 -2.29
CA LYS A 19 0.34 -14.90 -0.94
C LYS A 19 -0.77 -14.80 0.10
N GLY A 20 -2.04 -14.92 -0.31
CA GLY A 20 -3.19 -14.84 0.59
C GLY A 20 -3.45 -13.44 1.13
N TRP A 21 -3.01 -12.38 0.43
CA TRP A 21 -3.24 -10.99 0.85
C TRP A 21 -4.58 -10.42 0.39
N VAL A 22 -5.31 -11.18 -0.41
CA VAL A 22 -6.62 -10.83 -0.96
C VAL A 22 -7.49 -12.08 -0.95
N ALA A 23 -8.77 -11.90 -0.65
CA ALA A 23 -9.79 -12.94 -0.60
C ALA A 23 -11.03 -12.56 -1.39
N ALA A 24 -11.67 -13.55 -2.02
CA ALA A 24 -12.81 -13.34 -2.91
C ALA A 24 -12.50 -12.28 -3.98
N ASN A 25 -13.09 -11.09 -3.89
CA ASN A 25 -13.03 -10.00 -4.85
C ASN A 25 -12.41 -8.70 -4.28
N ASP A 26 -11.77 -8.77 -3.11
CA ASP A 26 -11.15 -7.62 -2.47
C ASP A 26 -9.81 -7.21 -3.11
N GLY A 27 -9.19 -6.17 -2.53
CA GLY A 27 -7.96 -5.57 -3.02
C GLY A 27 -8.15 -4.82 -4.34
N ASN A 28 -7.23 -3.89 -4.63
CA ASN A 28 -7.25 -3.16 -5.90
C ASN A 28 -5.88 -2.56 -6.22
N VAL A 29 -5.63 -2.36 -7.51
CA VAL A 29 -4.36 -1.86 -8.04
C VAL A 29 -4.67 -0.76 -9.04
N THR A 30 -3.91 0.33 -8.96
CA THR A 30 -3.90 1.37 -10.00
C THR A 30 -2.48 1.72 -10.42
N VAL A 31 -2.33 2.11 -11.69
CA VAL A 31 -1.05 2.58 -12.26
C VAL A 31 -1.27 3.84 -13.07
N LYS A 32 -0.50 4.88 -12.79
CA LYS A 32 -0.49 6.15 -13.54
C LYS A 32 0.22 5.92 -14.88
N VAL A 33 -0.48 6.21 -15.98
CA VAL A 33 0.01 6.00 -17.37
C VAL A 33 0.08 7.30 -18.17
N GLY A 34 -0.21 8.43 -17.53
CA GLY A 34 -0.13 9.76 -18.10
C GLY A 34 -0.63 10.81 -17.11
N GLU A 35 -0.69 12.06 -17.55
CA GLU A 35 -1.31 13.13 -16.77
C GLU A 35 -2.80 12.82 -16.56
N ASN A 36 -3.22 12.72 -15.31
CA ASN A 36 -4.60 12.42 -14.91
C ASN A 36 -5.17 11.16 -15.58
N ARG A 37 -4.35 10.14 -15.84
CA ARG A 37 -4.74 8.88 -16.50
C ARG A 37 -4.23 7.70 -15.71
N PHE A 38 -5.14 6.84 -15.27
CA PHE A 38 -4.86 5.73 -14.37
C PHE A 38 -5.49 4.45 -14.88
N LEU A 39 -4.68 3.41 -15.07
CA LEU A 39 -5.21 2.05 -15.20
C LEU A 39 -5.71 1.60 -13.84
N ALA A 40 -6.87 0.94 -13.80
CA ALA A 40 -7.49 0.45 -12.58
C ALA A 40 -8.05 -0.96 -12.76
N THR A 41 -7.95 -1.79 -11.72
CA THR A 41 -8.61 -3.09 -11.68
C THR A 41 -10.12 -2.95 -11.53
N ARG A 42 -10.89 -3.81 -12.22
CA ARG A 42 -12.35 -3.91 -12.08
C ARG A 42 -12.76 -4.27 -10.66
N THR A 43 -13.90 -3.72 -10.21
CA THR A 43 -14.59 -4.20 -9.00
C THR A 43 -15.20 -5.59 -9.20
N GLY A 44 -15.36 -6.35 -8.11
CA GLY A 44 -16.13 -7.60 -8.12
C GLY A 44 -15.43 -8.80 -8.76
N ILE A 45 -14.16 -8.67 -9.18
CA ILE A 45 -13.38 -9.76 -9.78
C ILE A 45 -12.29 -10.20 -8.83
N SER A 46 -12.16 -11.53 -8.68
CA SER A 46 -11.07 -12.11 -7.91
C SER A 46 -9.72 -11.82 -8.53
N LYS A 47 -8.73 -11.49 -7.70
CA LYS A 47 -7.36 -11.29 -8.16
C LYS A 47 -6.71 -12.58 -8.68
N ALA A 48 -7.30 -13.73 -8.37
CA ALA A 48 -6.94 -15.02 -8.97
C ALA A 48 -7.35 -15.13 -10.45
N GLU A 49 -8.44 -14.48 -10.84
CA GLU A 49 -9.09 -14.63 -12.15
C GLU A 49 -8.97 -13.38 -13.02
N ILE A 50 -8.29 -12.35 -12.52
CA ILE A 50 -8.13 -11.10 -13.24
C ILE A 50 -7.33 -11.31 -14.53
N THR A 51 -7.73 -10.63 -15.59
CA THR A 51 -7.09 -10.64 -16.90
C THR A 51 -6.98 -9.21 -17.40
N ARG A 52 -6.33 -8.99 -18.56
CA ARG A 52 -6.23 -7.66 -19.17
C ARG A 52 -7.60 -7.02 -19.44
N ASP A 53 -8.60 -7.84 -19.75
CA ASP A 53 -9.98 -7.41 -20.02
C ASP A 53 -10.72 -6.99 -18.74
N HIS A 54 -10.08 -7.09 -17.58
CA HIS A 54 -10.58 -6.56 -16.33
C HIS A 54 -9.90 -5.25 -15.93
N ILE A 55 -9.05 -4.68 -16.78
CA ILE A 55 -8.31 -3.44 -16.50
C ILE A 55 -8.78 -2.32 -17.43
N GLY A 56 -9.42 -1.30 -16.85
CA GLY A 56 -9.88 -0.10 -17.54
C GLY A 56 -9.02 1.12 -17.24
N LEU A 57 -9.32 2.23 -17.91
CA LEU A 57 -8.65 3.52 -17.78
C LEU A 57 -9.61 4.56 -17.22
N ILE A 58 -9.21 5.23 -16.14
CA ILE A 58 -9.97 6.31 -15.50
C ILE A 58 -9.16 7.60 -15.44
N ASP A 59 -9.86 8.72 -15.30
CA ASP A 59 -9.24 10.03 -14.99
C ASP A 59 -9.21 10.34 -13.49
N LYS A 60 -8.67 11.52 -13.13
CA LYS A 60 -8.58 12.01 -11.74
C LYS A 60 -9.94 12.28 -11.09
N ASP A 61 -11.00 12.43 -11.88
CA ASP A 61 -12.35 12.71 -11.42
C ASP A 61 -13.23 11.44 -11.46
N PHE A 62 -12.59 10.27 -11.58
CA PHE A 62 -13.21 8.94 -11.64
C PHE A 62 -14.02 8.65 -12.91
N ASN A 63 -13.92 9.51 -13.94
CA ASN A 63 -14.59 9.23 -15.20
C ASN A 63 -13.87 8.10 -15.93
N ILE A 64 -14.65 7.23 -16.56
CA ILE A 64 -14.15 6.12 -17.35
C ILE A 64 -13.73 6.67 -18.73
N ILE A 65 -12.43 6.61 -19.03
CA ILE A 65 -11.88 6.99 -20.33
C ILE A 65 -11.96 5.79 -21.30
N GLU A 66 -11.62 4.59 -20.82
CA GLU A 66 -11.64 3.34 -21.59
C GLU A 66 -12.14 2.22 -20.70
N LYS A 67 -13.14 1.46 -21.16
CA LYS A 67 -13.65 0.27 -20.48
C LYS A 67 -13.55 -0.96 -21.39
N PRO A 68 -13.05 -2.11 -20.89
CA PRO A 68 -13.03 -3.35 -21.66
C PRO A 68 -14.43 -3.92 -21.97
N THR A 69 -15.40 -3.69 -21.09
CA THR A 69 -16.80 -4.13 -21.25
C THR A 69 -17.77 -3.03 -20.85
N GLU A 70 -19.00 -3.07 -21.35
CA GLU A 70 -20.00 -2.03 -21.08
C GLU A 70 -20.34 -1.86 -19.58
N ASP A 71 -20.33 -2.96 -18.84
CA ASP A 71 -20.63 -3.08 -17.41
C ASP A 71 -19.39 -2.93 -16.51
N TRP A 72 -18.22 -2.65 -17.09
CA TRP A 72 -16.98 -2.46 -16.32
C TRP A 72 -17.09 -1.23 -15.42
N ARG A 73 -16.64 -1.38 -14.17
CA ARG A 73 -16.51 -0.29 -13.20
C ARG A 73 -15.20 -0.48 -12.41
N PRO A 74 -14.49 0.62 -12.05
CA PRO A 74 -13.36 0.52 -11.15
C PRO A 74 -13.83 0.09 -9.74
N SER A 75 -12.91 -0.36 -8.89
CA SER A 75 -13.16 -0.46 -7.45
C SER A 75 -13.73 0.86 -6.91
N SER A 76 -14.69 0.81 -5.99
CA SER A 76 -15.20 2.01 -5.30
C SER A 76 -14.11 2.70 -4.46
N GLU A 77 -13.06 1.97 -4.12
CA GLU A 77 -11.96 2.43 -3.29
C GLU A 77 -10.83 3.09 -4.07
N VAL A 78 -10.92 3.19 -5.40
CA VAL A 78 -9.95 3.98 -6.18
C VAL A 78 -9.90 5.44 -5.75
N LYS A 79 -10.89 5.93 -4.98
CA LYS A 79 -10.86 7.25 -4.33
C LYS A 79 -9.60 7.47 -3.48
N MET A 80 -9.19 6.48 -2.69
CA MET A 80 -7.96 6.62 -1.89
C MET A 80 -6.71 6.58 -2.76
N HIS A 81 -6.74 5.84 -3.88
CA HIS A 81 -5.63 5.82 -4.85
C HIS A 81 -5.45 7.18 -5.54
N ILE A 82 -6.55 7.79 -5.98
CA ILE A 82 -6.55 9.13 -6.59
C ILE A 82 -6.05 10.18 -5.59
N LYS A 83 -6.41 10.08 -4.31
CA LYS A 83 -5.87 10.95 -3.26
C LYS A 83 -4.35 10.85 -3.18
N CYS A 84 -3.78 9.64 -3.22
CA CYS A 84 -2.33 9.45 -3.29
C CYS A 84 -1.72 10.17 -4.51
N TYR A 85 -2.26 9.98 -5.72
CA TYR A 85 -1.71 10.62 -6.92
C TYR A 85 -1.79 12.15 -6.91
N ASN A 86 -2.85 12.71 -6.31
CA ASN A 86 -3.05 14.15 -6.23
C ASN A 86 -2.08 14.81 -5.26
N ASP A 87 -1.87 14.19 -4.09
CA ASP A 87 -1.03 14.75 -3.03
C ASP A 87 0.47 14.43 -3.24
N ARG A 88 0.78 13.43 -4.09
CA ARG A 88 2.12 12.91 -4.30
C ARG A 88 2.45 12.78 -5.80
N PRO A 89 3.15 13.76 -6.39
CA PRO A 89 3.55 13.70 -7.80
C PRO A 89 4.54 12.57 -8.10
N ASP A 90 5.27 12.09 -7.09
CA ASP A 90 6.24 11.00 -7.19
C ASP A 90 5.60 9.59 -7.22
N VAL A 91 4.29 9.49 -7.01
CA VAL A 91 3.57 8.20 -7.03
C VAL A 91 3.16 7.84 -8.45
N GLY A 92 3.64 6.67 -8.90
CA GLY A 92 3.28 6.04 -10.17
C GLY A 92 2.35 4.85 -10.04
N ALA A 93 2.25 4.21 -8.87
CA ALA A 93 1.32 3.11 -8.62
C ALA A 93 0.86 3.06 -7.16
N VAL A 94 -0.32 2.47 -6.96
CA VAL A 94 -0.92 2.27 -5.65
C VAL A 94 -1.50 0.85 -5.59
N VAL A 95 -1.22 0.15 -4.49
CA VAL A 95 -1.69 -1.21 -4.21
C VAL A 95 -2.39 -1.22 -2.86
N HIS A 96 -3.60 -1.76 -2.84
CA HIS A 96 -4.37 -1.99 -1.63
C HIS A 96 -4.71 -3.48 -1.49
N ALA A 97 -4.54 -3.99 -0.27
CA ALA A 97 -4.73 -5.40 0.07
C ALA A 97 -5.05 -5.58 1.56
N HIS A 98 -5.32 -6.84 1.93
CA HIS A 98 -5.60 -7.32 3.28
C HIS A 98 -4.59 -8.41 3.72
N PRO A 99 -3.27 -8.14 3.72
CA PRO A 99 -2.28 -9.11 4.18
C PRO A 99 -2.57 -9.49 5.65
N PRO A 100 -2.71 -10.79 5.99
CA PRO A 100 -3.34 -11.20 7.25
C PRO A 100 -2.68 -10.69 8.52
N VAL A 101 -1.34 -10.69 8.60
CA VAL A 101 -0.69 -10.26 9.85
C VAL A 101 -0.72 -8.75 9.96
N SER A 102 -0.39 -7.99 8.92
CA SER A 102 -0.51 -6.53 8.94
C SER A 102 -1.96 -6.07 9.22
N THR A 103 -2.94 -6.74 8.62
CA THR A 103 -4.36 -6.47 8.88
C THR A 103 -4.73 -6.82 10.32
N GLY A 104 -4.15 -7.89 10.88
CA GLY A 104 -4.26 -8.21 12.31
C GLY A 104 -3.78 -7.08 13.22
N PHE A 105 -2.64 -6.44 12.90
CA PHE A 105 -2.16 -5.24 13.60
C PHE A 105 -3.16 -4.07 13.47
N ALA A 106 -3.68 -3.83 12.26
CA ALA A 106 -4.67 -2.79 12.02
C ALA A 106 -5.99 -3.01 12.78
N CYS A 107 -6.45 -4.27 12.89
CA CYS A 107 -7.62 -4.66 13.69
C CYS A 107 -7.34 -4.64 15.20
N ALA A 108 -6.10 -4.85 15.62
CA ALA A 108 -5.68 -4.74 17.02
C ALA A 108 -5.42 -3.29 17.46
N HIS A 109 -5.50 -2.34 16.53
CA HIS A 109 -5.20 -0.91 16.72
C HIS A 109 -3.76 -0.69 17.16
N VAL A 110 -2.84 -1.42 16.53
CA VAL A 110 -1.42 -1.37 16.82
C VAL A 110 -0.68 -0.93 15.55
N PRO A 111 0.01 0.22 15.55
CA PRO A 111 0.87 0.60 14.43
C PRO A 111 2.08 -0.34 14.31
N LEU A 112 2.70 -0.36 13.13
CA LEU A 112 3.94 -1.11 12.86
C LEU A 112 5.12 -0.14 12.82
N ASP A 113 5.52 0.32 13.99
CA ASP A 113 6.58 1.31 14.21
C ASP A 113 7.83 0.71 14.88
N ASP A 114 7.98 -0.60 14.77
CA ASP A 114 9.14 -1.37 15.22
C ASP A 114 10.34 -1.18 14.26
N TYR A 115 11.51 -0.87 14.79
CA TYR A 115 12.77 -0.69 14.04
C TYR A 115 13.73 -1.86 14.31
N CYS A 116 13.22 -3.10 14.26
CA CYS A 116 13.97 -4.30 14.66
C CYS A 116 14.60 -5.09 13.51
N MET A 117 14.30 -4.76 12.25
CA MET A 117 14.84 -5.44 11.07
C MET A 117 15.41 -4.43 10.08
N ILE A 118 16.64 -4.70 9.61
CA ILE A 118 17.42 -3.78 8.79
C ILE A 118 16.68 -3.42 7.49
N GLU A 119 16.15 -4.43 6.81
CA GLU A 119 15.51 -4.29 5.51
C GLU A 119 14.25 -3.42 5.58
N THR A 120 13.41 -3.57 6.62
CA THR A 120 12.22 -2.73 6.78
C THR A 120 12.56 -1.31 7.18
N VAL A 121 13.60 -1.12 8.00
CA VAL A 121 14.11 0.23 8.34
C VAL A 121 14.61 0.97 7.10
N ILE A 122 15.18 0.29 6.11
CA ILE A 122 15.59 0.93 4.85
C ILE A 122 14.38 1.17 3.92
N ALA A 123 13.51 0.17 3.80
CA ALA A 123 12.49 0.14 2.75
C ALA A 123 11.23 0.96 3.07
N VAL A 124 10.73 0.88 4.31
CA VAL A 124 9.40 1.40 4.69
C VAL A 124 9.39 2.22 5.98
N GLY A 125 10.34 1.98 6.90
CA GLY A 125 10.41 2.67 8.19
C GLY A 125 9.24 2.32 9.10
N SER A 126 8.78 3.31 9.89
CA SER A 126 7.56 3.15 10.66
C SER A 126 6.31 3.26 9.79
N VAL A 127 5.33 2.41 10.10
CA VAL A 127 4.06 2.35 9.39
C VAL A 127 2.95 2.80 10.35
N PRO A 128 2.28 3.93 10.05
CA PRO A 128 1.22 4.46 10.89
C PRO A 128 -0.04 3.60 10.77
N LEU A 129 -0.90 3.75 11.78
CA LEU A 129 -2.28 3.33 11.72
C LEU A 129 -3.15 4.57 11.50
N THR A 130 -3.87 4.62 10.38
CA THR A 130 -4.72 5.76 10.04
C THR A 130 -6.01 5.71 10.85
N PRO A 131 -6.69 6.85 11.11
CA PRO A 131 -8.04 6.84 11.65
C PRO A 131 -8.99 5.94 10.82
N TYR A 132 -10.04 5.43 11.47
CA TYR A 132 -11.08 4.68 10.77
C TYR A 132 -11.80 5.58 9.76
N GLY A 133 -12.03 5.04 8.57
CA GLY A 133 -12.92 5.62 7.57
C GLY A 133 -13.72 4.52 6.91
N THR A 134 -14.98 4.80 6.60
CA THR A 134 -15.88 3.83 5.97
C THR A 134 -15.45 3.59 4.52
N PRO A 135 -15.15 2.34 4.10
CA PRO A 135 -14.80 2.04 2.71
C PRO A 135 -15.82 2.56 1.70
N SER A 136 -15.37 2.86 0.48
CA SER A 136 -16.19 3.44 -0.60
C SER A 136 -16.70 4.89 -0.39
N THR A 137 -16.43 5.51 0.76
CA THR A 137 -16.70 6.93 1.03
C THR A 137 -15.46 7.81 0.77
N PHE A 138 -15.51 9.09 1.14
CA PHE A 138 -14.33 9.97 1.16
C PHE A 138 -13.58 9.94 2.52
N GLU A 139 -14.12 9.25 3.53
CA GLU A 139 -13.51 9.17 4.86
C GLU A 139 -12.14 8.48 4.84
N VAL A 140 -11.96 7.42 4.04
CA VAL A 140 -10.64 6.76 3.90
C VAL A 140 -9.61 7.67 3.24
N PRO A 141 -9.88 8.31 2.08
CA PRO A 141 -9.01 9.36 1.54
C PRO A 141 -8.62 10.45 2.55
N GLU A 142 -9.57 10.95 3.33
CA GLU A 142 -9.34 11.99 4.35
C GLU A 142 -8.47 11.45 5.51
N ALA A 143 -8.69 10.20 5.92
CA ALA A 143 -7.94 9.57 7.01
C ALA A 143 -6.47 9.31 6.64
N ILE A 144 -6.16 9.02 5.36
CA ILE A 144 -4.77 8.77 4.93
C ILE A 144 -3.99 10.07 4.65
N GLU A 145 -4.66 11.16 4.30
CA GLU A 145 -4.06 12.42 3.84
C GLU A 145 -2.93 12.95 4.74
N PRO A 146 -3.07 13.02 6.08
CA PRO A 146 -2.03 13.53 6.95
C PRO A 146 -0.71 12.74 6.88
N TYR A 147 -0.78 11.45 6.53
CA TYR A 147 0.36 10.54 6.51
C TYR A 147 1.04 10.47 5.14
N LEU A 148 0.32 10.85 4.07
CA LEU A 148 0.84 10.80 2.70
C LEU A 148 2.09 11.65 2.52
N GLN A 149 2.31 12.68 3.33
CA GLN A 149 3.50 13.52 3.17
C GLN A 149 4.80 12.87 3.67
N GLU A 150 4.73 11.79 4.45
CA GLU A 150 5.92 11.17 5.06
C GLU A 150 6.02 9.67 4.75
N HIS A 151 4.88 9.02 4.55
CA HIS A 151 4.80 7.56 4.45
C HIS A 151 4.46 7.10 3.04
N ASP A 152 5.06 5.96 2.69
CA ASP A 152 4.75 5.23 1.47
C ASP A 152 3.92 3.95 1.72
N VAL A 153 3.69 3.64 3.01
CA VAL A 153 3.00 2.45 3.51
C VAL A 153 2.16 2.87 4.71
N MET A 154 0.89 2.45 4.75
CA MET A 154 -0.04 2.76 5.82
C MET A 154 -0.91 1.55 6.16
N LEU A 155 -1.18 1.35 7.45
CA LEU A 155 -2.26 0.48 7.92
C LEU A 155 -3.56 1.28 8.01
N LEU A 156 -4.67 0.64 7.63
CA LEU A 156 -6.01 1.20 7.66
C LEU A 156 -6.81 0.53 8.80
N THR A 157 -7.21 1.31 9.81
CA THR A 157 -7.91 0.80 11.02
C THR A 157 -9.10 -0.11 10.67
N ASN A 158 -9.08 -1.34 11.21
CA ASN A 158 -10.10 -2.38 10.96
C ASN A 158 -10.34 -2.75 9.49
N HIS A 159 -9.38 -2.48 8.61
CA HIS A 159 -9.59 -2.63 7.18
C HIS A 159 -8.45 -3.43 6.54
N GLY A 160 -7.27 -2.83 6.38
CA GLY A 160 -6.22 -3.39 5.53
C GLY A 160 -4.95 -2.57 5.50
N ALA A 161 -4.30 -2.60 4.34
CA ALA A 161 -3.09 -1.82 4.08
C ALA A 161 -3.15 -1.11 2.73
N LEU A 162 -2.43 0.00 2.63
CA LEU A 162 -2.25 0.79 1.41
C LEU A 162 -0.76 1.06 1.20
N THR A 163 -0.26 0.77 0.00
CA THR A 163 1.10 1.10 -0.39
C THR A 163 1.13 1.90 -1.69
N VAL A 164 2.05 2.85 -1.74
CA VAL A 164 2.34 3.64 -2.94
C VAL A 164 3.74 3.34 -3.43
N GLY A 165 4.03 3.60 -4.71
CA GLY A 165 5.35 3.41 -5.31
C GLY A 165 5.57 4.32 -6.50
N ALA A 166 6.83 4.62 -6.81
CA ALA A 166 7.20 5.31 -8.05
C ALA A 166 6.79 4.50 -9.30
N ASP A 167 6.70 3.18 -9.15
CA ASP A 167 6.14 2.24 -10.11
C ASP A 167 5.40 1.10 -9.39
N LEU A 168 4.74 0.25 -10.19
CA LEU A 168 3.94 -0.86 -9.69
C LEU A 168 4.77 -1.88 -8.89
N THR A 169 5.99 -2.18 -9.33
CA THR A 169 6.88 -3.11 -8.65
C THR A 169 7.23 -2.61 -7.25
N THR A 170 7.56 -1.33 -7.12
CA THR A 170 7.87 -0.67 -5.86
C THR A 170 6.68 -0.68 -4.90
N ALA A 171 5.48 -0.35 -5.39
CA ALA A 171 4.26 -0.39 -4.57
C ALA A 171 3.97 -1.81 -4.05
N TYR A 172 4.11 -2.83 -4.91
CA TYR A 172 3.94 -4.23 -4.53
C TYR A 172 5.02 -4.71 -3.53
N TYR A 173 6.30 -4.40 -3.75
CA TYR A 173 7.39 -4.78 -2.83
C TYR A 173 7.26 -4.13 -1.45
N ARG A 174 6.68 -2.94 -1.37
CA ARG A 174 6.33 -2.32 -0.09
C ARG A 174 5.23 -3.07 0.65
N MET A 175 4.23 -3.58 -0.07
CA MET A 175 3.19 -4.43 0.52
C MET A 175 3.79 -5.75 1.04
N GLU A 176 4.72 -6.33 0.28
CA GLU A 176 5.47 -7.52 0.68
C GLU A 176 6.32 -7.29 1.94
N THR A 177 7.02 -6.15 1.97
CA THR A 177 7.87 -5.76 3.09
C THR A 177 7.04 -5.46 4.34
N LEU A 178 5.87 -4.84 4.19
CA LEU A 178 4.92 -4.59 5.27
C LEU A 178 4.44 -5.88 5.93
N GLU A 179 4.03 -6.88 5.14
CA GLU A 179 3.58 -8.17 5.69
C GLU A 179 4.74 -8.91 6.37
N LEU A 180 5.94 -8.88 5.78
CA LEU A 180 7.14 -9.44 6.41
C LEU A 180 7.45 -8.77 7.76
N GLN A 181 7.38 -7.44 7.82
CA GLN A 181 7.57 -6.68 9.06
C GLN A 181 6.55 -7.12 10.11
N ALA A 182 5.28 -7.20 9.73
CA ALA A 182 4.21 -7.58 10.65
C ALA A 182 4.42 -8.99 11.21
N GLN A 183 4.81 -9.95 10.38
CA GLN A 183 5.13 -11.31 10.79
C GLN A 183 6.29 -11.37 11.79
N ILE A 184 7.38 -10.66 11.50
CA ILE A 184 8.56 -10.65 12.36
C ILE A 184 8.28 -9.92 13.68
N SER A 185 7.62 -8.76 13.63
CA SER A 185 7.18 -8.04 14.82
C SER A 185 6.26 -8.88 15.68
N LEU A 186 5.30 -9.61 15.09
CA LEU A 186 4.42 -10.51 15.82
C LEU A 186 5.23 -11.60 16.55
N VAL A 187 6.15 -12.28 15.86
CA VAL A 187 7.00 -13.32 16.45
C VAL A 187 7.87 -12.73 17.56
N ALA A 188 8.51 -11.59 17.36
CA ALA A 188 9.32 -10.93 18.37
C ALA A 188 8.51 -10.56 19.63
N ARG A 189 7.27 -10.08 19.46
CA ARG A 189 6.35 -9.79 20.57
C ARG A 189 5.98 -11.07 21.35
N LEU A 190 5.72 -12.17 20.65
CA LEU A 190 5.45 -13.48 21.27
C LEU A 190 6.65 -14.04 22.05
N LEU A 191 7.88 -13.73 21.61
CA LEU A 191 9.13 -14.18 22.24
C LEU A 191 9.58 -13.31 23.43
N GLY A 192 8.83 -12.28 23.81
CA GLY A 192 9.14 -11.43 24.97
C GLY A 192 9.33 -9.95 24.66
N GLY A 193 9.05 -9.52 23.43
CA GLY A 193 9.01 -8.11 23.04
C GLY A 193 10.04 -7.75 21.97
N VAL A 194 9.72 -6.70 21.21
CA VAL A 194 10.58 -6.18 20.15
C VAL A 194 11.77 -5.42 20.73
N LYS A 195 12.94 -5.57 20.11
CA LYS A 195 14.14 -4.78 20.40
C LYS A 195 14.50 -3.98 19.15
N ASP A 196 14.37 -2.67 19.24
CA ASP A 196 14.78 -1.79 18.17
C ASP A 196 16.30 -1.78 18.03
N ILE A 197 16.75 -1.63 16.79
CA ILE A 197 18.11 -1.24 16.47
C ILE A 197 18.41 0.10 17.17
N ASP A 198 19.64 0.32 17.60
CA ASP A 198 20.00 1.60 18.21
C ASP A 198 19.79 2.78 17.23
N ARG A 199 19.58 3.96 17.79
CA ARG A 199 19.19 5.13 16.99
C ARG A 199 20.24 5.51 15.94
N GLU A 200 21.52 5.41 16.28
CA GLU A 200 22.62 5.73 15.37
C GLU A 200 22.64 4.79 14.16
N ASN A 201 22.44 3.49 14.37
CA ASN A 201 22.35 2.52 13.28
C ASN A 201 21.08 2.72 12.47
N ILE A 202 19.94 3.06 13.06
CA ILE A 202 18.72 3.40 12.30
C ILE A 202 19.00 4.57 11.35
N ASP A 203 19.59 5.66 11.85
CA ASP A 203 19.88 6.85 11.04
C ASP A 203 20.89 6.50 9.92
N ARG A 204 21.89 5.64 10.21
CA ARG A 204 22.83 5.12 9.20
C ARG A 204 22.13 4.32 8.12
N LEU A 205 21.22 3.41 8.48
CA LEU A 205 20.45 2.60 7.53
C LEU A 205 19.57 3.46 6.62
N ILE A 206 18.89 4.46 7.19
CA ILE A 206 18.09 5.42 6.41
C ILE A 206 18.99 6.18 5.42
N GLY A 207 20.20 6.55 5.84
CA GLY A 207 21.21 7.17 4.97
C GLY A 207 21.70 6.30 3.82
N MET A 208 21.52 4.97 3.87
CA MET A 208 21.91 4.05 2.78
C MET A 208 20.88 3.99 1.64
N ARG A 209 19.64 4.47 1.84
CA ARG A 209 18.55 4.38 0.86
C ARG A 209 18.94 4.86 -0.55
N PRO A 210 19.66 6.00 -0.75
CA PRO A 210 20.06 6.43 -2.09
C PRO A 210 21.00 5.44 -2.80
N GLN A 211 21.87 4.75 -2.05
CA GLN A 211 22.82 3.78 -2.60
C GLN A 211 22.11 2.52 -3.12
N TYR A 212 21.00 2.15 -2.47
CA TYR A 212 20.14 1.03 -2.87
C TYR A 212 19.08 1.43 -3.91
N GLY A 213 19.02 2.69 -4.33
CA GLY A 213 18.01 3.18 -5.28
C GLY A 213 16.59 3.15 -4.73
N VAL A 214 16.42 3.18 -3.40
CA VAL A 214 15.08 3.19 -2.77
C VAL A 214 14.43 4.54 -3.04
N THR A 215 13.36 4.54 -3.82
CA THR A 215 12.59 5.74 -4.19
C THR A 215 11.58 6.13 -3.10
N GLY A 216 10.85 7.23 -3.32
CA GLY A 216 9.76 7.68 -2.45
C GLY A 216 10.21 8.23 -1.10
N ARG A 217 9.26 8.39 -0.18
CA ARG A 217 9.44 9.06 1.11
C ARG A 217 9.76 8.07 2.24
N HIS A 218 10.22 8.61 3.36
CA HIS A 218 10.54 7.83 4.55
C HIS A 218 10.37 8.71 5.79
N PRO A 219 9.72 8.20 6.85
CA PRO A 219 9.35 9.01 8.01
C PRO A 219 10.50 9.29 9.01
N GLY A 220 11.73 8.98 8.63
CA GLY A 220 12.84 8.95 9.58
C GLY A 220 12.63 7.93 10.72
N TYR A 221 13.06 8.30 11.92
CA TYR A 221 12.69 7.62 13.17
C TYR A 221 11.44 8.27 13.77
N LYS A 222 10.34 7.51 13.83
CA LYS A 222 9.05 7.97 14.35
C LYS A 222 8.30 6.80 14.97
N LYS A 223 7.82 6.98 16.21
CA LYS A 223 6.98 6.02 16.94
C LYS A 223 5.55 6.57 16.98
N TYR A 224 4.58 5.68 16.82
CA TYR A 224 3.15 5.91 16.93
C TYR A 224 2.55 5.18 18.13
N SER A 225 3.21 4.11 18.59
CA SER A 225 2.92 3.44 19.84
C SER A 225 3.38 4.33 21.01
N GLY A 226 2.45 4.68 21.91
CA GLY A 226 2.76 5.42 23.13
C GLY A 226 2.37 6.91 23.15
N GLU A 227 1.77 7.45 22.08
CA GLU A 227 1.04 8.72 22.15
C GLU A 227 -0.36 8.43 22.75
N GLU A 228 -0.43 8.55 24.09
CA GLU A 228 -1.61 8.59 24.98
C GLU A 228 -2.78 7.59 24.73
N LYS A 229 -2.92 6.63 25.66
CA LYS A 229 -4.23 6.11 26.10
C LYS A 229 -4.67 6.87 27.35
#